data_AF-A0A5E4X1Q0-F1
#
_entry.id   AF-A0A5E4X1Q0-F1
#
_cell.length_a   1.000
_cell.length_b   1.000
_cell.length_c   1.000
_cell.angle_alpha   90.00
_cell.angle_beta   90.00
_cell.angle_gamma   90.00
#
_symmetry.space_group_name_H-M   'P 1'
#
loop_
_entity.id
_entity.type
_entity.pdbx_description
1 polymer ?
#
loop_
_entity_poly.entity_id
_entity_poly.type
_entity_poly.pdbx_seq_one_letter_code
_entity_poly.pdbx_strand_id
1 'polypeptide(L)'
;MPKMAARQEVVLDPAADPFARIAVEAYAEACAKEQPWLAEALQRQYQLAGGTPSSAAAMWRVFHAAQRQAREGDAYDEAAWTHVALHLCAVLGAMNL
;
A
#
# COMPACT_ATOMS: atom_id res chain seq x y z
N MET A 1 -23.37 -29.51 25.71
CA MET A 1 -22.97 -28.24 25.06
C MET A 1 -21.51 -28.36 24.65
N PRO A 2 -21.13 -28.17 23.37
CA PRO A 2 -19.74 -28.27 22.98
C PRO A 2 -18.98 -27.06 23.54
N LYS A 3 -17.88 -27.34 24.26
CA LYS A 3 -16.96 -26.35 24.80
C LYS A 3 -16.37 -25.58 23.60
N MET A 4 -16.73 -24.31 23.44
CA MET A 4 -16.08 -23.42 22.49
C MET A 4 -14.58 -23.45 22.81
N ALA A 5 -13.80 -24.12 21.97
CA ALA A 5 -12.36 -24.05 22.04
C ALA A 5 -11.99 -22.57 21.95
N ALA A 6 -11.21 -22.08 22.92
CA ALA A 6 -10.67 -20.74 22.85
C ALA A 6 -9.99 -20.60 21.49
N ARG A 7 -10.50 -19.68 20.66
CA ARG A 7 -9.99 -19.45 19.32
C ARG A 7 -8.57 -18.91 19.50
N GLN A 8 -7.58 -19.78 19.39
CA GLN A 8 -6.19 -19.35 19.42
C GLN A 8 -5.99 -18.42 18.23
N GLU A 9 -5.53 -17.21 18.51
CA GLU A 9 -5.17 -16.24 17.49
C GLU A 9 -3.95 -16.81 16.74
N VAL A 10 -4.16 -17.13 15.47
CA VAL A 10 -3.08 -17.60 14.59
C VAL A 10 -2.33 -16.36 14.13
N VAL A 11 -1.17 -16.13 14.73
CA VAL A 11 -0.24 -15.09 14.28
C VAL A 11 0.66 -15.71 13.22
N LEU A 12 0.62 -15.14 12.01
CA LEU A 12 1.56 -15.52 10.96
C LEU A 12 2.93 -14.92 11.27
N ASP A 13 3.97 -15.75 11.25
CA ASP A 13 5.36 -15.31 11.32
C ASP A 13 6.13 -15.69 10.04
N PRO A 14 6.00 -14.91 8.95
CA PRO A 14 6.74 -15.16 7.70
C PRO A 14 8.27 -15.09 7.83
N ALA A 15 8.80 -14.56 8.94
CA ALA A 15 10.24 -14.51 9.17
C ALA A 15 10.76 -15.85 9.71
N ALA A 16 9.98 -16.53 10.56
CA ALA A 16 10.35 -17.81 11.17
C ALA A 16 9.67 -19.04 10.54
N ASP A 17 8.55 -18.87 9.82
CA ASP A 17 7.76 -19.95 9.22
C ASP A 17 7.69 -19.82 7.68
N PRO A 18 8.29 -20.76 6.93
CA PRO A 18 8.26 -20.74 5.47
C PRO A 18 6.85 -20.95 4.88
N PHE A 19 5.94 -21.65 5.55
CA PHE A 19 4.56 -21.82 5.07
C PHE A 19 3.74 -20.54 5.26
N ALA A 20 3.93 -19.85 6.40
CA ALA A 20 3.37 -18.53 6.61
C ALA A 20 3.85 -17.55 5.53
N ARG A 21 5.15 -17.59 5.18
CA ARG A 21 5.70 -16.77 4.11
C ARG A 21 5.07 -17.05 2.75
N ILE A 22 4.99 -18.32 2.34
CA ILE A 22 4.37 -18.71 1.06
C ILE A 22 2.91 -18.26 1.01
N ALA A 23 2.16 -18.40 2.11
CA ALA A 23 0.76 -17.98 2.18
C ALA A 23 0.62 -16.46 1.98
N VAL A 24 1.47 -15.65 2.62
CA VAL A 24 1.45 -14.19 2.47
C VAL A 24 1.89 -13.77 1.06
N GLU A 25 2.93 -14.39 0.50
CA GLU A 25 3.38 -14.11 -0.87
C GLU A 25 2.28 -14.40 -1.90
N ALA A 26 1.61 -15.56 -1.79
CA ALA A 26 0.50 -15.93 -2.67
C ALA A 26 -0.69 -14.98 -2.53
N TYR A 27 -1.00 -14.53 -1.31
CA TYR A 27 -2.07 -13.58 -1.08
C TYR A 27 -1.74 -12.19 -1.64
N ALA A 28 -0.51 -11.71 -1.44
CA ALA A 28 -0.06 -10.44 -2.02
C ALA A 28 -0.13 -10.46 -3.56
N GLU A 29 0.25 -11.57 -4.20
CA GLU A 29 0.15 -11.72 -5.65
C GLU A 29 -1.31 -11.74 -6.14
N ALA A 30 -2.22 -12.36 -5.39
CA ALA A 30 -3.65 -12.30 -5.70
C ALA A 30 -4.20 -10.87 -5.59
N CYS A 31 -3.80 -10.11 -4.57
CA CYS A 31 -4.20 -8.72 -4.38
C CYS A 31 -3.64 -7.79 -5.45
N ALA A 32 -2.48 -8.09 -6.04
CA ALA A 32 -1.77 -7.16 -6.93
C ALA A 32 -2.59 -6.69 -8.15
N LYS A 33 -3.59 -7.47 -8.58
CA LYS A 33 -4.45 -7.12 -9.73
C LYS A 33 -5.56 -6.15 -9.38
N GLU A 34 -6.26 -6.38 -8.27
CA GLU A 34 -7.48 -5.64 -7.91
C GLU A 34 -7.22 -4.60 -6.82
N GLN A 35 -6.25 -4.86 -5.95
CA GLN A 35 -5.90 -4.05 -4.78
C GLN A 35 -4.37 -3.93 -4.67
N PRO A 36 -3.71 -3.22 -5.62
CA PRO A 36 -2.24 -3.11 -5.65
C PRO A 36 -1.65 -2.53 -4.35
N TRP A 37 -2.42 -1.69 -3.66
CA TRP A 37 -2.05 -1.11 -2.38
C TRP A 37 -1.98 -2.12 -1.24
N LEU A 38 -2.85 -3.13 -1.23
CA LEU A 38 -2.86 -4.18 -0.22
C LEU A 38 -1.70 -5.14 -0.44
N ALA A 39 -1.43 -5.51 -1.70
CA ALA A 39 -0.26 -6.29 -2.08
C ALA A 39 1.03 -5.62 -1.59
N GLU A 40 1.15 -4.31 -1.81
CA GLU A 40 2.29 -3.52 -1.36
C GLU A 40 2.40 -3.47 0.18
N ALA A 41 1.29 -3.24 0.89
CA ALA A 41 1.27 -3.19 2.34
C ALA A 41 1.76 -4.52 2.95
N LEU A 42 1.29 -5.65 2.41
CA LEU A 42 1.73 -6.99 2.80
C LEU A 42 3.23 -7.20 2.52
N GLN A 43 3.69 -6.82 1.33
CA GLN A 43 5.11 -6.92 0.97
C GLN A 43 6.00 -6.09 1.89
N ARG A 44 5.56 -4.88 2.28
CA ARG A 44 6.29 -4.01 3.22
C ARG A 44 6.27 -4.57 4.65
N GLN A 45 5.10 -4.95 5.15
CA GLN A 45 4.93 -5.48 6.51
C GLN A 45 5.79 -6.72 6.76
N TYR A 46 5.88 -7.61 5.76
CA TYR A 46 6.60 -8.87 5.87
C TYR A 46 7.94 -8.91 5.13
N GLN A 47 8.42 -7.76 4.63
CA GLN A 47 9.72 -7.61 3.94
C GLN A 47 9.92 -8.62 2.79
N LEU A 48 8.85 -8.87 2.03
CA LEU A 48 8.85 -9.84 0.93
C LEU A 48 9.62 -9.32 -0.28
N ALA A 49 10.30 -10.22 -1.00
CA ALA A 49 11.03 -9.87 -2.22
C ALA A 49 10.08 -9.79 -3.42
N GLY A 50 10.29 -8.80 -4.30
CA GLY A 50 9.51 -8.62 -5.53
C GLY A 50 8.30 -7.69 -5.34
N GLY A 51 8.54 -6.39 -5.32
CA GLY A 51 7.47 -5.41 -5.23
C GLY A 51 7.10 -4.86 -6.61
N THR A 52 5.84 -5.00 -7.00
CA THR A 52 5.21 -4.08 -7.95
C THR A 52 5.50 -2.66 -7.45
N PRO A 53 5.92 -1.69 -8.29
CA PRO A 53 6.24 -0.35 -7.80
C PRO A 53 5.07 0.18 -6.99
N SER A 54 5.38 0.63 -5.77
CA SER A 54 4.42 1.12 -4.79
C SER A 54 3.28 1.89 -5.45
N SER A 55 2.04 1.49 -5.20
CA SER A 55 0.84 2.22 -5.61
C SER A 55 0.92 3.67 -5.15
N ALA A 56 1.48 3.93 -3.96
CA ALA A 56 1.81 5.27 -3.46
C ALA A 56 2.85 5.97 -4.33
N ALA A 57 3.95 5.30 -4.69
CA ALA A 57 4.97 5.87 -5.59
C ALA A 57 4.44 6.09 -7.02
N ALA A 58 3.51 5.27 -7.49
CA ALA A 58 2.82 5.47 -8.76
C ALA A 58 1.89 6.68 -8.70
N MET A 59 1.10 6.81 -7.62
CA MET A 59 0.24 7.97 -7.38
C MET A 59 1.05 9.27 -7.25
N TRP A 60 2.18 9.27 -6.55
CA TRP A 60 3.08 10.42 -6.49
C TRP A 60 3.66 10.78 -7.86
N ARG A 61 4.06 9.79 -8.67
CA ARG A 61 4.53 10.03 -10.04
C ARG A 61 3.45 10.67 -10.91
N VAL A 62 2.21 10.18 -10.83
CA VAL A 62 1.06 10.75 -11.56
C VAL A 62 0.77 12.17 -11.08
N PHE A 63 0.73 12.40 -9.77
CA PHE A 63 0.51 13.71 -9.17
C PHE A 63 1.55 14.73 -9.65
N HIS A 64 2.85 14.40 -9.57
CA HIS A 64 3.91 15.30 -10.01
C HIS A 64 3.90 15.53 -11.54
N ALA A 65 3.52 14.53 -12.33
CA ALA A 65 3.33 14.72 -13.76
C ALA A 65 2.20 15.70 -14.06
N ALA A 66 1.05 15.55 -13.41
CA ALA A 66 -0.09 16.46 -13.54
C ALA A 66 0.24 17.88 -13.07
N GLN A 67 0.96 18.02 -11.95
CA GLN A 67 1.39 19.32 -11.43
C GLN A 67 2.33 20.03 -12.41
N ARG A 68 3.28 19.31 -13.00
CA ARG A 68 4.19 19.85 -14.01
C ARG A 68 3.44 20.33 -15.24
N GLN A 69 2.49 19.53 -15.75
CA GLN A 69 1.64 19.95 -16.86
C GLN A 69 0.79 21.17 -16.52
N ALA A 70 0.24 21.24 -15.30
CA ALA A 70 -0.54 22.40 -14.87
C ALA A 70 0.29 23.68 -14.75
N ARG A 71 1.58 23.58 -14.42
CA ARG A 71 2.52 24.71 -14.41
C ARG A 71 2.80 25.29 -15.80
N GLU A 72 2.57 24.52 -16.86
CA GLU A 72 2.71 24.98 -18.24
C GLU A 72 1.48 25.78 -18.72
N GLY A 73 0.38 25.78 -17.96
CA GLY A 73 -0.84 26.54 -18.25
C GLY A 73 -1.00 27.80 -17.39
N ASP A 74 -1.94 28.65 -17.77
CA ASP A 74 -2.16 29.97 -17.14
C ASP A 74 -2.90 29.93 -15.79
N ALA A 75 -3.41 28.76 -15.38
CA ALA A 75 -4.28 28.60 -14.21
C ALA A 75 -3.61 27.83 -13.07
N TYR A 76 -2.29 27.93 -12.93
CA TYR A 76 -1.56 27.25 -11.85
C TYR A 76 -1.76 27.95 -10.50
N ASP A 77 -2.28 27.21 -9.52
CA ASP A 77 -2.41 27.65 -8.12
C ASP A 77 -1.55 26.76 -7.20
N GLU A 78 -0.44 27.31 -6.71
CA GLU A 78 0.50 26.59 -5.84
C GLU A 78 -0.12 26.17 -4.50
N ALA A 79 -1.03 26.97 -3.93
CA ALA A 79 -1.67 26.66 -2.66
C ALA A 79 -2.64 25.49 -2.81
N ALA A 80 -3.40 25.45 -3.90
CA ALA A 80 -4.29 24.32 -4.22
C ALA A 80 -3.49 23.01 -4.38
N TRP A 81 -2.37 23.04 -5.13
CA TRP A 81 -1.53 21.86 -5.29
C TRP A 81 -0.87 21.39 -3.98
N THR A 82 -0.42 22.33 -3.15
CA THR A 82 0.14 22.02 -1.83
C THR A 82 -0.90 21.37 -0.93
N HIS A 83 -2.15 21.87 -0.95
CA HIS A 83 -3.25 21.30 -0.20
C HIS A 83 -3.54 19.85 -0.63
N VAL A 84 -3.61 19.58 -1.93
CA VAL A 84 -3.80 18.22 -2.45
C VAL A 84 -2.63 17.30 -2.06
N ALA A 85 -1.39 17.80 -2.08
CA ALA A 85 -0.22 17.02 -1.67
C ALA A 85 -0.28 16.61 -0.19
N LEU A 86 -0.73 17.51 0.69
CA LEU A 86 -0.92 17.20 2.12
C LEU A 86 -2.01 16.14 2.34
N HIS A 87 -3.12 16.24 1.62
CA HIS A 87 -4.17 15.22 1.66
C HIS A 87 -3.69 13.87 1.12
N LEU A 88 -2.93 13.87 0.03
CA LEU A 88 -2.36 12.65 -0.54
C LEU A 88 -1.35 12.01 0.44
N CYS A 89 -0.48 12.81 1.08
CA CYS A 89 0.40 12.35 2.16
C CYS A 89 -0.38 11.70 3.30
N ALA A 90 -1.48 12.33 3.74
CA ALA A 90 -2.29 11.81 4.85
C ALA A 90 -2.95 10.48 4.50
N VAL A 91 -3.54 10.35 3.29
CA VAL A 91 -4.17 9.12 2.82
C VAL A 91 -3.13 8.01 2.67
N LEU A 92 -2.01 8.28 1.99
CA LEU A 92 -0.97 7.28 1.74
C LEU A 92 -0.19 6.90 3.01
N GLY A 93 -0.02 7.85 3.95
CA GLY A 93 0.57 7.60 5.26
C GLY A 93 -0.35 6.80 6.18
N ALA A 94 -1.67 7.04 6.12
CA ALA A 94 -2.67 6.26 6.84
C ALA A 94 -2.82 4.83 6.30
N MET A 95 -2.49 4.60 5.03
CA MET A 95 -2.39 3.25 4.45
C MET A 95 -1.13 2.48 4.89
N ASN A 96 -0.29 3.08 5.74
CA ASN A 96 0.99 2.56 6.20
C ASN A 96 1.04 2.32 7.72
N LEU A 97 -0.11 2.48 8.41
CA LEU A 97 -0.35 2.22 9.84
C LEU A 97 -1.36 1.08 9.97
#